data_AF-A0A8B8N9D7-F1
#
_entry.id   AF-A0A8B8N9D7-F1
#
_cell.length_a   1.000
_cell.length_b   1.000
_cell.length_c   1.000
_cell.angle_alpha   90.00
_cell.angle_beta   90.00
_cell.angle_gamma   90.00
#
_symmetry.space_group_name_H-M   'P 1'
#
loop_
_entity.id
_entity.type
_entity.pdbx_description
1 polymer ?
#
loop_
_entity_poly.entity_id
_entity_poly.type
_entity_poly.pdbx_seq_one_letter_code
_entity_poly.pdbx_strand_id
1 'polypeptide(L)'
;MMNREKGWGKLQYMGGLGYQDSVIVTMKGLELLLVKILTVFTSIDLSSNHFVEELPMDVGSLKSLKGLNFSHNNLTGYIPPSTGNLTDLEWLDLSSNQFTGRIPRELADLTSLAFLNLSENRLTGHIPRGPQFNTFKNDLFAENSGLCGFPLPETCKNSSRETPPETILQKNDTEHGGWFEWRTILMGYGCGTVAGISLGYIIIDSRKLERLARSFDRKGAKMRRKSGRNARRSYQR
;
A
#
# COMPACT_ATOMS: atom_id res chain seq x y z
N MET A 1 42.18 -22.64 -26.26
CA MET A 1 42.27 -23.81 -25.37
C MET A 1 41.70 -23.40 -24.01
N MET A 2 41.02 -24.33 -23.34
CA MET A 2 40.21 -24.22 -22.12
C MET A 2 38.80 -23.62 -22.28
N ASN A 3 37.77 -24.14 -21.63
CA ASN A 3 37.23 -25.50 -21.58
C ASN A 3 35.75 -25.32 -21.18
N ARG A 4 34.83 -26.13 -21.72
CA ARG A 4 33.47 -26.22 -21.15
C ARG A 4 33.55 -26.94 -19.82
N GLU A 5 32.99 -26.35 -18.76
CA GLU A 5 32.36 -27.13 -17.70
C GLU A 5 30.95 -26.63 -17.40
N LYS A 6 30.06 -27.61 -17.30
CA LYS A 6 28.65 -27.50 -16.95
C LYS A 6 28.53 -27.27 -15.45
N GLY A 7 27.60 -26.41 -15.05
CA GLY A 7 27.11 -26.37 -13.68
C GLY A 7 25.95 -25.40 -13.58
N TRP A 8 24.72 -25.89 -13.70
CA TRP A 8 23.54 -25.15 -13.28
C TRP A 8 23.58 -25.03 -11.76
N GLY A 9 24.17 -23.96 -11.27
CA GLY A 9 24.09 -23.55 -9.87
C GLY A 9 22.70 -22.98 -9.59
N LYS A 10 21.94 -23.71 -8.78
CA LYS A 10 20.72 -23.24 -8.12
C LYS A 10 21.01 -21.87 -7.46
N LEU A 11 20.31 -20.80 -7.86
CA LEU A 11 20.40 -19.48 -7.21
C LEU A 11 20.00 -19.64 -5.73
N GLN A 12 20.99 -19.79 -4.86
CA GLN A 12 20.80 -19.78 -3.41
C GLN A 12 20.57 -18.32 -3.00
N TYR A 13 19.35 -18.03 -2.55
CA TYR A 13 19.06 -16.80 -1.82
C TYR A 13 19.96 -16.76 -0.58
N MET A 14 20.91 -15.81 -0.58
CA MET A 14 21.94 -15.67 0.45
C MET A 14 21.36 -15.09 1.73
N GLY A 15 20.76 -15.95 2.54
CA GLY A 15 20.51 -15.72 3.96
C GLY A 15 21.75 -16.12 4.77
N GLY A 16 22.68 -15.19 4.97
CA GLY A 16 23.87 -15.40 5.79
C GLY A 16 24.46 -14.07 6.25
N LEU A 17 24.70 -13.97 7.56
CA LEU A 17 25.15 -12.79 8.31
C LEU A 17 26.25 -11.95 7.61
N GLY A 18 25.85 -10.83 7.01
CA GLY A 18 26.72 -9.72 6.60
C GLY A 18 27.21 -9.76 5.15
N TYR A 19 26.65 -8.89 4.30
CA TYR A 19 27.16 -8.64 2.95
C TYR A 19 28.50 -7.89 3.04
N GLN A 20 29.60 -8.51 2.61
CA GLN A 20 30.77 -7.78 2.09
C GLN A 20 30.90 -8.04 0.60
N ASP A 21 29.85 -7.69 -0.15
CA ASP A 21 29.92 -7.65 -1.61
C ASP A 21 30.44 -6.28 -2.03
N SER A 22 31.69 -6.24 -2.47
CA SER A 22 32.21 -5.09 -3.20
C SER A 22 31.87 -5.23 -4.68
N VAL A 23 31.17 -4.25 -5.27
CA VAL A 23 30.85 -4.23 -6.69
C VAL A 23 31.70 -3.18 -7.39
N ILE A 24 32.24 -3.53 -8.55
CA ILE A 24 32.87 -2.57 -9.47
C ILE A 24 31.76 -2.05 -10.38
N VAL A 25 31.45 -0.76 -10.26
CA VAL A 25 30.50 -0.09 -11.14
C VAL A 25 31.28 0.77 -12.12
N THR A 26 31.05 0.56 -13.41
CA THR A 26 31.66 1.38 -14.46
C THR A 26 30.65 2.42 -14.96
N MET A 27 30.88 3.69 -14.68
CA MET A 27 30.05 4.81 -15.15
C MET A 27 30.85 5.70 -16.07
N LYS A 28 30.46 5.80 -17.35
CA LYS A 28 31.14 6.67 -18.35
C LYS A 28 32.65 6.44 -18.41
N GLY A 29 33.10 5.19 -18.24
CA GLY A 29 34.51 4.80 -18.23
C GLY A 29 35.23 4.99 -16.88
N LEU A 30 34.56 5.49 -15.85
CA LEU A 30 35.06 5.53 -14.49
C LEU A 30 34.68 4.24 -13.75
N GLU A 31 35.68 3.48 -13.31
CA GLU A 31 35.48 2.30 -12.45
C GLU A 31 35.47 2.72 -10.98
N LEU A 32 34.36 2.45 -10.28
CA LEU A 32 34.18 2.72 -8.87
C LEU A 32 34.04 1.41 -8.10
N LEU A 33 34.95 1.17 -7.15
CA LEU A 33 34.88 0.02 -6.24
C LEU A 33 34.09 0.39 -4.99
N LEU A 34 32.97 -0.30 -4.75
CA LEU A 34 32.02 0.06 -3.71
C LEU A 34 32.09 -0.95 -2.57
N VAL A 35 32.86 -0.63 -1.53
CA VAL A 35 33.27 -1.57 -0.46
C VAL A 35 32.18 -1.78 0.62
N LYS A 36 31.11 -0.98 0.59
CA LYS A 36 29.85 -1.19 1.32
C LYS A 36 28.73 -0.73 0.40
N ILE A 37 27.68 -1.53 0.24
CA ILE A 37 26.48 -1.13 -0.49
C ILE A 37 25.80 -0.02 0.34
N LEU A 38 26.17 1.23 0.06
CA LEU A 38 25.52 2.42 0.61
C LEU A 38 24.05 2.41 0.17
N THR A 39 23.16 3.00 0.96
CA THR A 39 21.74 3.21 0.61
C THR A 39 21.57 3.92 -0.75
N VAL A 40 22.61 4.55 -1.29
CA VAL A 40 22.69 5.06 -2.66
C VAL A 40 22.40 3.98 -3.72
N PHE A 41 22.77 2.71 -3.51
CA PHE A 41 22.44 1.60 -4.45
C PHE A 41 20.98 1.16 -4.41
N THR A 42 20.18 1.73 -3.52
CA THR A 42 18.73 1.48 -3.50
C THR A 42 17.98 2.47 -4.38
N SER A 43 18.65 3.42 -5.03
CA SER A 43 18.01 4.35 -5.96
C SER A 43 18.81 4.42 -7.24
N ILE A 44 18.13 4.28 -8.38
CA ILE A 44 18.71 4.47 -9.71
C ILE A 44 18.09 5.72 -10.30
N ASP A 45 18.92 6.72 -10.60
CA ASP A 45 18.52 7.89 -11.36
C ASP A 45 19.26 7.94 -12.69
N LEU A 46 18.50 7.73 -13.77
CA LEU A 46 18.94 7.78 -15.15
C LEU A 46 18.13 8.81 -15.96
N SER A 47 17.49 9.76 -15.26
CA SER A 47 16.66 10.79 -15.87
C SER A 47 17.47 11.76 -16.73
N SER A 48 16.78 12.47 -17.63
CA SER A 48 17.36 13.53 -18.47
C SER A 48 18.52 13.03 -19.35
N ASN A 49 18.31 11.89 -20.02
CA ASN A 49 19.26 11.32 -20.97
C ASN A 49 18.56 11.12 -22.34
N HIS A 50 19.25 10.43 -23.25
CA HIS A 50 18.74 10.07 -24.58
C HIS A 50 18.56 8.56 -24.72
N PHE A 51 18.18 7.86 -23.65
CA PHE A 51 17.91 6.43 -23.74
C PHE A 51 16.72 6.18 -24.67
N VAL A 52 16.86 5.17 -25.53
CA VAL A 52 15.88 4.74 -26.53
C VAL A 52 15.51 3.28 -26.27
N GLU A 53 14.63 2.71 -27.09
CA GLU A 53 14.13 1.34 -26.97
C GLU A 53 13.31 1.12 -25.69
N GLU A 54 13.11 -0.13 -25.30
CA GLU A 54 12.19 -0.52 -24.23
C GLU A 54 12.90 -0.64 -22.88
N LEU A 55 12.14 -0.47 -21.79
CA LEU A 55 12.64 -0.76 -20.45
C LEU A 55 12.74 -2.29 -20.27
N PRO A 56 13.92 -2.85 -19.97
CA PRO A 56 14.11 -4.30 -19.95
C PRO A 56 13.36 -4.96 -18.78
N MET A 57 12.88 -6.18 -19.01
CA MET A 57 12.17 -6.97 -17.99
C MET A 57 13.03 -7.22 -16.74
N ASP A 58 14.35 -7.27 -16.90
CA ASP A 58 15.30 -7.51 -15.81
C ASP A 58 15.32 -6.41 -14.74
N VAL A 59 14.77 -5.21 -15.01
CA VAL A 59 14.61 -4.16 -13.99
C VAL A 59 13.87 -4.71 -12.76
N GLY A 60 12.91 -5.60 -12.95
CA GLY A 60 12.16 -6.24 -11.86
C GLY A 60 12.97 -7.19 -10.97
N SER A 61 14.23 -7.49 -11.29
CA SER A 61 15.11 -8.32 -10.45
C SER A 61 15.76 -7.54 -9.30
N LEU A 62 15.70 -6.22 -9.32
CA LEU A 62 16.35 -5.32 -8.35
C LEU A 62 15.54 -5.20 -7.04
N LYS A 63 15.44 -6.29 -6.26
CA LYS A 63 14.51 -6.40 -5.13
C LYS A 63 14.67 -5.36 -4.02
N SER A 64 15.88 -4.87 -3.79
CA SER A 64 16.17 -3.87 -2.76
C SER A 64 16.08 -2.42 -3.26
N LEU A 65 15.58 -2.21 -4.48
CA LEU A 65 15.43 -0.90 -5.07
C LEU A 65 14.25 -0.15 -4.42
N LYS A 66 14.54 1.02 -3.87
CA LYS A 66 13.62 1.98 -3.27
C LYS A 66 13.24 3.12 -4.23
N GLY A 67 14.11 3.42 -5.20
CA GLY A 67 13.91 4.55 -6.11
C GLY A 67 14.29 4.22 -7.54
N LEU A 68 13.43 4.59 -8.49
CA LEU A 68 13.71 4.41 -9.91
C LEU A 68 13.27 5.63 -10.70
N ASN A 69 14.24 6.32 -11.31
CA ASN A 69 14.00 7.45 -12.21
C ASN A 69 14.51 7.15 -13.62
N PHE A 70 13.60 7.14 -14.59
CA PHE A 70 13.91 7.13 -16.01
C PHE A 70 13.27 8.31 -16.75
N SER A 71 12.81 9.33 -16.04
CA SER A 71 12.08 10.44 -16.65
C SER A 71 12.93 11.24 -17.65
N HIS A 72 12.28 11.97 -18.55
CA HIS A 72 12.94 12.78 -19.57
C HIS A 72 13.96 11.98 -20.41
N ASN A 73 13.47 10.90 -21.00
CA ASN A 73 14.21 10.08 -21.94
C ASN A 73 13.35 9.84 -23.20
N ASN A 74 13.80 8.95 -24.08
CA ASN A 74 13.12 8.62 -25.32
C ASN A 74 12.74 7.12 -25.36
N LEU A 75 12.46 6.55 -24.18
CA LEU A 75 12.08 5.14 -24.02
C LEU A 75 10.70 4.88 -24.65
N THR A 76 10.54 3.72 -25.26
CA THR A 76 9.38 3.28 -26.03
C THR A 76 8.86 1.93 -25.50
N GLY A 77 7.88 1.33 -26.18
CA GLY A 77 7.33 0.03 -25.79
C GLY A 77 6.40 0.12 -24.57
N TYR A 78 6.29 -0.96 -23.82
CA TYR A 78 5.40 -1.06 -22.65
C TYR A 78 6.19 -0.89 -21.36
N ILE A 79 5.51 -0.45 -20.29
CA ILE A 79 6.05 -0.62 -18.94
C ILE A 79 6.03 -2.12 -18.63
N PRO A 80 7.17 -2.76 -18.36
CA PRO A 80 7.24 -4.21 -18.17
C PRO A 80 6.50 -4.62 -16.88
N PRO A 81 5.63 -5.64 -16.88
CA PRO A 81 4.93 -6.08 -15.67
C PRO A 81 5.87 -6.45 -14.50
N SER A 82 7.13 -6.81 -14.82
CA SER A 82 8.15 -7.11 -13.82
C SER A 82 8.52 -5.92 -12.93
N THR A 83 8.22 -4.66 -13.29
CA THR A 83 8.37 -3.52 -12.36
C THR A 83 7.48 -3.66 -11.12
N GLY A 84 6.35 -4.37 -11.20
CA GLY A 84 5.54 -4.72 -10.04
C GLY A 84 6.22 -5.69 -9.07
N ASN A 85 7.36 -6.29 -9.45
CA ASN A 85 8.12 -7.15 -8.56
C ASN A 85 9.15 -6.39 -7.68
N LEU A 86 9.20 -5.06 -7.77
CA LEU A 86 10.05 -4.18 -6.96
C LEU A 86 9.34 -3.84 -5.64
N THR A 87 9.18 -4.82 -4.76
CA THR A 87 8.31 -4.71 -3.57
C THR A 87 8.73 -3.64 -2.56
N ASP A 88 10.01 -3.26 -2.55
CA ASP A 88 10.58 -2.23 -1.67
C ASP A 88 10.57 -0.84 -2.31
N LEU A 89 10.01 -0.69 -3.52
CA LEU A 89 10.02 0.57 -4.27
C LEU A 89 9.13 1.62 -3.59
N GLU A 90 9.72 2.75 -3.25
CA GLU A 90 9.09 3.89 -2.57
C GLU A 90 8.73 4.99 -3.57
N TRP A 91 9.51 5.17 -4.64
CA TRP A 91 9.21 6.16 -5.67
C TRP A 91 9.61 5.68 -7.08
N LEU A 92 8.74 5.97 -8.05
CA LEU A 92 8.90 5.61 -9.46
C LEU A 92 8.57 6.82 -10.35
N ASP A 93 9.52 7.24 -11.19
CA ASP A 93 9.29 8.28 -12.18
C ASP A 93 9.66 7.78 -13.59
N LEU A 94 8.65 7.63 -14.44
CA LEU A 94 8.76 7.25 -15.85
C LEU A 94 8.20 8.35 -16.77
N SER A 95 7.98 9.55 -16.23
CA SER A 95 7.37 10.65 -16.96
C SER A 95 8.22 11.15 -18.13
N SER A 96 7.63 11.89 -19.07
CA SER A 96 8.35 12.46 -20.21
C SER A 96 9.12 11.39 -21.01
N ASN A 97 8.41 10.36 -21.46
CA ASN A 97 8.92 9.28 -22.31
C ASN A 97 7.89 8.98 -23.41
N GLN A 98 8.07 7.86 -24.14
CA GLN A 98 7.15 7.42 -25.19
C GLN A 98 6.54 6.04 -24.85
N PHE A 99 6.35 5.71 -23.56
CA PHE A 99 5.72 4.45 -23.17
C PHE A 99 4.28 4.38 -23.69
N THR A 100 3.90 3.19 -24.16
CA THR A 100 2.62 2.88 -24.79
C THR A 100 1.90 1.73 -24.07
N GLY A 101 0.65 1.47 -24.46
CA GLY A 101 -0.15 0.38 -23.89
C GLY A 101 -0.69 0.69 -22.50
N ARG A 102 -1.05 -0.35 -21.74
CA ARG A 102 -1.69 -0.20 -20.43
C ARG A 102 -0.65 -0.12 -19.31
N ILE A 103 -0.99 0.60 -18.24
CA ILE A 103 -0.25 0.54 -16.98
C ILE A 103 -0.39 -0.89 -16.43
N PRO A 104 0.71 -1.61 -16.13
CA PRO A 104 0.64 -2.95 -15.55
C PRO A 104 -0.11 -2.93 -14.22
N ARG A 105 -1.05 -3.87 -14.04
CA ARG A 105 -1.82 -3.96 -12.79
C ARG A 105 -0.91 -4.29 -11.60
N GLU A 106 0.21 -4.95 -11.87
CA GLU A 106 1.19 -5.38 -10.88
C GLU A 106 1.83 -4.18 -10.16
N LEU A 107 1.83 -2.98 -10.77
CA LEU A 107 2.24 -1.76 -10.08
C LEU A 107 1.28 -1.37 -8.95
N ALA A 108 0.00 -1.74 -9.04
CA ALA A 108 -0.99 -1.47 -8.00
C ALA A 108 -0.78 -2.33 -6.74
N ASP A 109 -0.02 -3.42 -6.86
CA ASP A 109 0.32 -4.31 -5.75
C ASP A 109 1.52 -3.79 -4.93
N LEU A 110 2.21 -2.74 -5.39
CA LEU A 110 3.33 -2.12 -4.68
C LEU A 110 2.84 -1.31 -3.47
N THR A 111 2.88 -1.91 -2.29
CA THR A 111 2.39 -1.29 -1.05
C THR A 111 3.28 -0.19 -0.50
N SER A 112 4.57 -0.22 -0.83
CA SER A 112 5.59 0.75 -0.38
C SER A 112 5.64 2.02 -1.23
N LEU A 113 4.97 2.01 -2.41
CA LEU A 113 5.06 3.07 -3.40
C LEU A 113 4.33 4.32 -2.90
N ALA A 114 5.10 5.36 -2.56
CA ALA A 114 4.62 6.64 -2.06
C ALA A 114 4.55 7.72 -3.16
N PHE A 115 5.32 7.56 -4.24
CA PHE A 115 5.31 8.46 -5.37
C PHE A 115 5.35 7.70 -6.70
N LEU A 116 4.50 8.10 -7.63
CA LEU A 116 4.45 7.58 -8.99
C LEU A 116 4.23 8.73 -9.94
N ASN A 117 5.08 8.89 -10.95
CA ASN A 117 4.82 9.80 -12.06
C ASN A 117 4.90 9.08 -13.41
N LEU A 118 3.79 9.09 -14.14
CA LEU A 118 3.64 8.50 -15.47
C LEU A 118 3.20 9.54 -16.51
N SER A 119 3.23 10.84 -16.16
CA SER A 119 2.79 11.91 -17.05
C SER A 119 3.60 11.98 -18.34
N GLU A 120 3.07 12.63 -19.37
CA GLU A 120 3.80 12.89 -20.63
C GLU A 120 4.33 11.60 -21.27
N ASN A 121 3.41 10.66 -21.53
CA ASN A 121 3.66 9.41 -22.22
C ASN A 121 2.54 9.15 -23.24
N ARG A 122 2.46 7.95 -23.81
CA ARG A 122 1.40 7.52 -24.74
C ARG A 122 0.62 6.33 -24.18
N LEU A 123 0.45 6.30 -22.85
CA LEU A 123 -0.27 5.23 -22.16
C LEU A 123 -1.77 5.29 -22.45
N THR A 124 -2.41 4.13 -22.36
CA THR A 124 -3.80 3.90 -22.76
C THR A 124 -4.53 2.97 -21.79
N GLY A 125 -5.86 3.05 -21.77
CA GLY A 125 -6.71 2.15 -20.97
C GLY A 125 -6.96 2.63 -19.54
N HIS A 126 -7.53 1.74 -18.73
CA HIS A 126 -7.94 2.07 -17.36
C HIS A 126 -6.73 2.18 -16.43
N ILE A 127 -6.70 3.22 -15.58
CA ILE A 127 -5.73 3.32 -14.50
C ILE A 127 -6.01 2.21 -13.46
N PRO A 128 -5.01 1.37 -13.12
CA PRO A 128 -5.17 0.32 -12.11
C PRO A 128 -5.62 0.89 -10.76
N ARG A 129 -6.45 0.12 -10.04
CA ARG A 129 -6.87 0.46 -8.68
C ARG A 129 -6.04 -0.33 -7.69
N GLY A 130 -5.59 0.34 -6.65
CA GLY A 130 -4.84 -0.27 -5.55
C GLY A 130 -4.80 0.67 -4.35
N PRO A 131 -4.41 0.18 -3.16
CA PRO A 131 -4.37 0.99 -1.95
C PRO A 131 -3.57 2.28 -2.12
N GLN A 132 -2.37 2.18 -2.70
CA GLN A 132 -1.53 3.36 -2.99
C GLN A 132 -1.95 4.06 -4.29
N PHE A 133 -2.30 3.31 -5.35
CA PHE A 133 -2.69 3.85 -6.65
C PHE A 133 -3.88 4.82 -6.57
N ASN A 134 -4.84 4.56 -5.68
CA ASN A 134 -6.01 5.41 -5.46
C ASN A 134 -5.66 6.73 -4.72
N THR A 135 -4.43 6.91 -4.26
CA THR A 135 -4.00 8.14 -3.56
C THR A 135 -3.32 9.14 -4.50
N PHE A 136 -2.88 8.69 -5.68
CA PHE A 136 -2.18 9.51 -6.65
C PHE A 136 -3.11 10.52 -7.31
N LYS A 137 -2.60 11.73 -7.55
CA LYS A 137 -3.34 12.83 -8.18
C LYS A 137 -3.39 12.65 -9.71
N ASN A 138 -4.36 13.30 -10.34
CA ASN A 138 -4.51 13.35 -11.80
C ASN A 138 -3.25 13.87 -12.53
N ASP A 139 -2.55 14.84 -11.95
CA ASP A 139 -1.34 15.44 -12.55
C ASP A 139 -0.26 14.39 -12.88
N LEU A 140 -0.16 13.34 -12.06
CA LEU A 140 0.81 12.25 -12.21
C LEU A 140 0.50 11.32 -13.41
N PHE A 141 -0.67 11.49 -14.03
CA PHE A 141 -1.11 10.76 -15.22
C PHE A 141 -1.43 11.70 -16.39
N ALA A 142 -1.14 13.00 -16.25
CA ALA A 142 -1.44 14.01 -17.26
C ALA A 142 -0.71 13.72 -18.59
N GLU A 143 -1.18 14.35 -19.67
CA GLU A 143 -0.57 14.22 -21.00
C GLU A 143 -0.46 12.77 -21.50
N ASN A 144 -1.42 11.93 -21.13
CA ASN A 144 -1.64 10.58 -21.68
C ASN A 144 -3.07 10.48 -22.22
N SER A 145 -3.27 10.81 -23.49
CA SER A 145 -4.61 10.98 -24.09
C SER A 145 -5.47 9.72 -24.14
N GLY A 146 -4.89 8.53 -23.91
CA GLY A 146 -5.61 7.26 -23.90
C GLY A 146 -5.94 6.73 -22.52
N LEU A 147 -5.45 7.35 -21.45
CA LEU A 147 -5.73 6.92 -20.08
C LEU A 147 -7.11 7.39 -19.63
N CYS A 148 -7.79 6.54 -18.87
CA CYS A 148 -9.11 6.85 -18.31
C CYS A 148 -9.32 6.14 -16.97
N GLY A 149 -10.35 6.55 -16.23
CA GLY A 149 -10.61 6.07 -14.87
C GLY A 149 -9.96 6.96 -13.80
N PHE A 150 -10.39 6.77 -12.55
CA PHE A 150 -9.87 7.53 -11.41
C PHE A 150 -8.32 7.41 -11.32
N PRO A 151 -7.58 8.51 -11.07
CA PRO A 151 -8.02 9.85 -10.67
C PRO A 151 -8.40 10.80 -11.82
N LEU A 152 -8.36 10.36 -13.08
CA LEU A 152 -8.75 11.20 -14.21
C LEU A 152 -10.29 11.37 -14.27
N PRO A 153 -10.78 12.54 -14.76
CA PRO A 153 -12.22 12.77 -14.91
C PRO A 153 -12.84 11.94 -16.04
N GLU A 154 -12.03 11.42 -16.98
CA GLU A 154 -12.51 10.65 -18.12
C GLU A 154 -12.98 9.26 -17.71
N THR A 155 -14.23 8.95 -18.04
CA THR A 155 -14.76 7.59 -17.93
C THR A 155 -14.34 6.78 -19.14
N CYS A 156 -13.85 5.56 -18.93
CA CYS A 156 -13.48 4.70 -20.04
C CYS A 156 -14.72 4.36 -20.86
N LYS A 157 -14.75 4.81 -22.12
CA LYS A 157 -15.79 4.40 -23.07
C LYS A 157 -15.54 2.92 -23.40
N ASN A 158 -16.47 2.04 -23.01
CA ASN A 158 -16.41 0.64 -23.39
C ASN A 158 -16.41 0.54 -24.92
N SER A 159 -15.29 0.11 -25.49
CA SER A 159 -15.21 -0.22 -26.92
C SER A 159 -15.83 -1.60 -27.14
N SER A 160 -17.16 -1.65 -27.13
CA SER A 160 -17.96 -2.73 -27.72
C SER A 160 -19.40 -2.23 -27.85
N ARG A 161 -19.73 -1.73 -29.04
CA ARG A 161 -21.12 -1.63 -29.50
C ARG A 161 -21.66 -3.04 -29.64
N GLU A 162 -22.45 -3.49 -28.69
CA GLU A 162 -23.54 -4.43 -28.96
C GLU A 162 -24.81 -3.81 -28.36
N THR A 163 -25.65 -3.28 -29.23
CA THR A 163 -27.03 -2.91 -28.94
C THR A 163 -27.78 -4.14 -28.42
N PRO A 164 -28.43 -4.10 -27.23
CA PRO A 164 -29.39 -5.11 -26.86
C PRO A 164 -30.74 -4.78 -27.54
N PRO A 165 -31.42 -5.74 -28.18
CA PRO A 165 -32.80 -5.54 -28.59
C PRO A 165 -33.71 -5.52 -27.36
N GLU A 166 -34.62 -4.56 -27.29
CA GLU A 166 -35.75 -4.60 -26.36
C GLU A 166 -36.58 -5.85 -26.65
N THR A 167 -36.79 -6.74 -25.66
CA THR A 167 -38.15 -7.11 -25.18
C THR A 167 -38.15 -8.05 -23.95
N ILE A 168 -39.06 -7.72 -23.02
CA ILE A 168 -39.83 -8.54 -22.04
C ILE A 168 -39.12 -9.21 -20.83
N LEU A 169 -39.45 -8.62 -19.67
CA LEU A 169 -39.62 -9.17 -18.32
C LEU A 169 -39.74 -10.71 -18.17
N GLN A 170 -38.77 -11.35 -17.52
CA GLN A 170 -39.03 -12.33 -16.44
C GLN A 170 -37.78 -12.65 -15.58
N LYS A 171 -37.84 -12.18 -14.32
CA LYS A 171 -37.65 -12.93 -13.05
C LYS A 171 -36.33 -13.69 -12.77
N ASN A 172 -35.58 -13.16 -11.78
CA ASN A 172 -34.88 -13.84 -10.66
C ASN A 172 -33.73 -14.85 -10.98
N ASP A 173 -32.59 -14.97 -10.29
CA ASP A 173 -32.09 -14.63 -8.94
C ASP A 173 -30.53 -14.56 -9.02
N THR A 174 -29.85 -13.55 -8.46
CA THR A 174 -29.21 -13.48 -7.12
C THR A 174 -27.75 -13.98 -7.03
N GLU A 175 -26.79 -13.06 -6.90
CA GLU A 175 -25.56 -13.18 -6.08
C GLU A 175 -25.08 -11.76 -5.67
N HIS A 176 -25.53 -11.24 -4.53
CA HIS A 176 -24.84 -11.18 -3.22
C HIS A 176 -23.81 -10.04 -3.04
N GLY A 177 -24.33 -8.84 -2.76
CA GLY A 177 -23.63 -7.74 -2.08
C GLY A 177 -24.63 -7.01 -1.18
N GLY A 178 -24.58 -7.27 0.13
CA GLY A 178 -25.69 -7.08 1.08
C GLY A 178 -26.22 -5.66 1.23
N TRP A 179 -27.54 -5.53 1.13
CA TRP A 179 -28.36 -4.33 1.43
C TRP A 179 -28.14 -3.77 2.86
N PHE A 180 -27.53 -4.54 3.77
CA PHE A 180 -27.59 -4.29 5.20
C PHE A 180 -26.37 -3.60 5.85
N GLU A 181 -25.23 -3.39 5.20
CA GLU A 181 -24.06 -2.93 5.97
C GLU A 181 -24.10 -1.44 6.36
N TRP A 182 -24.47 -0.53 5.47
CA TRP A 182 -24.42 0.91 5.77
C TRP A 182 -25.57 1.40 6.66
N ARG A 183 -26.78 0.82 6.52
CA ARG A 183 -27.94 1.21 7.32
C ARG A 183 -27.82 0.75 8.78
N THR A 184 -27.17 -0.39 9.02
CA THR A 184 -26.94 -0.91 10.38
C THR A 184 -25.89 -0.08 11.12
N ILE A 185 -24.85 0.37 10.42
CA ILE A 185 -23.86 1.33 10.95
C ILE A 185 -24.53 2.69 11.26
N LEU A 186 -25.39 3.20 10.36
CA LEU A 186 -26.12 4.45 10.58
C LEU A 186 -27.08 4.37 11.78
N MET A 187 -27.77 3.24 11.96
CA MET A 187 -28.65 3.02 13.10
C MET A 187 -27.88 2.95 14.43
N GLY A 188 -26.69 2.33 14.42
CA GLY A 188 -25.83 2.21 15.61
C GLY A 188 -25.29 3.54 16.13
N TYR A 189 -24.88 4.45 15.23
CA TYR A 189 -24.40 5.78 15.62
C TYR A 189 -25.51 6.63 16.25
N GLY A 190 -26.74 6.54 15.74
CA GLY A 190 -27.88 7.29 16.27
C GLY A 190 -28.27 6.89 17.70
N CYS A 191 -28.43 5.59 17.96
CA CYS A 191 -28.86 5.14 19.29
C CYS A 191 -27.73 5.19 20.33
N GLY A 192 -26.48 4.91 19.92
CA GLY A 192 -25.32 4.89 20.82
C GLY A 192 -24.95 6.27 21.37
N THR A 193 -25.06 7.31 20.54
CA THR A 193 -24.76 8.69 20.96
C THR A 193 -25.80 9.23 21.94
N VAL A 194 -27.09 9.00 21.69
CA VAL A 194 -28.17 9.42 22.59
C VAL A 194 -28.10 8.68 23.93
N ALA A 195 -27.86 7.37 23.91
CA ALA A 195 -27.67 6.58 25.14
C ALA A 195 -26.44 7.05 25.93
N GLY A 196 -25.32 7.31 25.26
CA GLY A 196 -24.08 7.78 25.88
C GLY A 196 -24.22 9.16 26.54
N ILE A 197 -24.84 10.11 25.85
CA ILE A 197 -25.10 11.46 26.40
C ILE A 197 -26.08 11.38 27.58
N SER A 198 -27.13 10.55 27.49
CA SER A 198 -28.09 10.36 28.58
C SER A 198 -27.44 9.74 29.82
N LEU A 199 -26.59 8.73 29.64
CA LEU A 199 -25.86 8.10 30.75
C LEU A 199 -24.85 9.07 31.38
N GLY A 200 -24.14 9.83 30.55
CA GLY A 200 -23.21 10.87 31.00
C GLY A 200 -23.90 11.96 31.81
N TYR A 201 -25.08 12.42 31.34
CA TYR A 201 -25.87 13.42 32.05
C TYR A 201 -26.38 12.91 33.39
N ILE A 202 -26.86 11.65 33.48
CA ILE A 202 -27.30 11.03 34.74
C ILE A 202 -26.13 10.88 35.73
N ILE A 203 -24.92 10.56 35.24
CA ILE A 203 -23.72 10.46 36.09
C ILE A 203 -23.35 11.82 36.65
N ILE A 204 -23.39 12.87 35.83
CA ILE A 204 -23.02 14.25 36.22
C ILE A 204 -24.07 14.89 37.13
N ASP A 205 -25.36 14.67 36.87
CA ASP A 205 -26.46 15.27 37.63
C ASP A 205 -26.77 14.52 38.94
N SER A 206 -26.31 13.27 39.07
CA SER A 206 -26.43 12.54 40.32
C SER A 206 -25.45 13.10 41.38
N ARG A 207 -25.93 14.07 42.17
CA ARG A 207 -25.41 14.48 43.51
C ARG A 207 -25.40 13.33 44.56
N LYS A 208 -25.28 12.08 44.08
CA LYS A 208 -25.26 10.81 44.79
C LYS A 208 -23.88 10.12 44.70
N LEU A 209 -22.97 10.56 43.83
CA LEU A 209 -21.62 9.97 43.73
C LEU A 209 -20.83 10.08 45.06
N GLU A 210 -21.00 11.18 45.80
CA GLU A 210 -20.38 11.34 47.13
C GLU A 210 -20.95 10.39 48.21
N ARG A 211 -22.20 9.95 48.08
CA ARG A 211 -22.80 8.98 49.02
C ARG A 211 -22.38 7.55 48.68
N LEU A 212 -22.21 7.23 47.39
CA LEU A 212 -21.73 5.93 46.93
C LEU A 212 -20.24 5.73 47.28
N ALA A 213 -19.39 6.74 47.03
CA ALA A 213 -17.98 6.72 47.41
C ALA A 213 -17.80 6.46 48.93
N ARG A 214 -18.56 7.18 49.77
CA ARG A 214 -18.57 6.97 51.24
C ARG A 214 -19.05 5.57 51.66
N SER A 215 -19.87 4.90 50.85
CA SER A 215 -20.36 3.54 51.16
C SER A 215 -19.32 2.46 50.85
N PHE A 216 -18.51 2.65 49.80
CA PHE A 216 -17.43 1.74 49.42
C PHE A 216 -16.25 1.83 50.39
N ASP A 217 -15.90 3.03 50.85
CA ASP A 217 -14.87 3.22 51.90
C ASP A 217 -15.27 2.54 53.21
N ARG A 218 -16.53 2.65 53.64
CA ARG A 218 -17.04 1.97 54.86
C ARG A 218 -17.03 0.45 54.73
N LYS A 219 -17.24 -0.11 53.54
CA LYS A 219 -17.15 -1.56 53.29
C LYS A 219 -15.70 -2.05 53.25
N GLY A 220 -14.80 -1.30 52.62
CA GLY A 220 -13.36 -1.61 52.58
C GLY A 220 -12.70 -1.58 53.96
N ALA A 221 -13.04 -0.59 54.80
CA ALA A 221 -12.51 -0.48 56.16
C ALA A 221 -12.99 -1.62 57.10
N LYS A 222 -14.23 -2.10 56.93
CA LYS A 222 -14.75 -3.26 57.70
C LYS A 222 -14.06 -4.56 57.31
N MET A 223 -13.72 -4.77 56.04
CA MET A 223 -12.97 -5.96 55.60
C MET A 223 -11.54 -5.98 56.12
N ARG A 224 -10.81 -4.85 56.10
CA ARG A 224 -9.44 -4.76 56.67
C ARG A 224 -9.40 -5.04 58.17
N ARG A 225 -10.39 -4.57 58.94
CA ARG A 225 -10.52 -4.88 60.39
C ARG A 225 -10.81 -6.37 60.67
N LYS A 226 -11.58 -7.04 59.81
CA LYS A 226 -11.90 -8.48 59.96
C LYS A 226 -10.70 -9.37 59.63
N SER A 227 -9.92 -9.00 58.60
CA SER A 227 -8.67 -9.68 58.23
C SER A 227 -7.60 -9.55 59.32
N GLY A 228 -7.44 -8.36 59.93
CA GLY A 228 -6.48 -8.16 61.02
C GLY A 228 -6.82 -8.90 62.32
N ARG A 229 -8.11 -9.11 62.63
CA ARG A 229 -8.54 -9.93 63.79
C ARG A 229 -8.33 -11.43 63.56
N ASN A 230 -8.48 -11.92 62.33
CA ASN A 230 -8.22 -13.32 62.00
C ASN A 230 -6.71 -13.63 61.92
N ALA A 231 -5.88 -12.68 61.47
CA ALA A 231 -4.42 -12.81 61.49
C ALA A 231 -3.82 -12.82 62.90
N ARG A 232 -4.43 -12.11 63.87
CA ARG A 232 -3.98 -12.14 65.28
C ARG A 232 -4.39 -13.41 66.04
N ARG A 233 -5.46 -14.09 65.62
CA ARG A 233 -5.91 -15.35 66.24
C ARG A 233 -5.12 -16.58 65.78
N SER A 234 -4.36 -16.49 64.69
CA SER A 234 -3.54 -17.58 64.15
C SER A 234 -2.11 -17.59 64.70
N TYR A 235 -1.70 -16.58 65.48
CA TYR A 235 -0.37 -16.48 66.09
C TYR A 235 -0.36 -16.80 67.61
N GLN A 236 -1.50 -17.18 68.19
CA GLN A 236 -1.65 -17.54 69.61
C GLN A 236 -2.22 -18.95 69.81
N ARG A 237 -1.95 -19.88 68.89
CA ARG A 237 -2.18 -21.31 69.06
C ARG A 237 -0.92 -22.08 68.71
#